data_AF-A0A3A4KH32-F1
#
_entry.id   AF-A0A3A4KH32-F1
#
_cell.length_a   1.000
_cell.length_b   1.000
_cell.length_c   1.000
_cell.angle_alpha   90.00
_cell.angle_beta   90.00
_cell.angle_gamma   90.00
#
_symmetry.space_group_name_H-M   'P 1'
#
loop_
_entity.id
_entity.type
_entity.pdbx_description
1 polymer ?
#
loop_
_entity_poly.entity_id
_entity_poly.type
_entity_poly.pdbx_seq_one_letter_code
_entity_poly.pdbx_strand_id
1 'polypeptide(L)'
;MLDVVRKVPGFRYRWVSKDPANMDKKQREGWAHVNQMTGLEGEHIAPGNAADGKPLTSLKEYRDLTLMAMPEEMAQERDRYFQEKTLAQTAGLKKRAEEANEDNARKYGADPTGVRGKIVIE
;
A
#
# COMPACT_ATOMS: atom_id res chain seq x y z
N MET A 1 -11.38 12.91 -9.08
CA MET A 1 -10.09 13.08 -9.77
C MET A 1 -9.24 14.05 -8.91
N LEU A 2 -7.94 13.84 -8.76
CA LEU A 2 -7.07 14.65 -7.89
C LEU A 2 -6.87 16.07 -8.46
N ASP A 3 -7.65 17.07 -8.02
CA ASP A 3 -7.39 18.48 -8.36
C ASP A 3 -6.32 19.08 -7.45
N VAL A 4 -5.11 18.51 -7.45
CA VAL A 4 -3.95 19.26 -6.93
C VAL A 4 -3.67 20.30 -7.99
N VAL A 5 -3.90 21.58 -7.67
CA VAL A 5 -3.78 22.70 -8.61
C VAL A 5 -2.42 22.67 -9.32
N ARG A 6 -1.38 22.17 -8.65
CA ARG A 6 -0.03 22.03 -9.20
C ARG A 6 0.65 20.77 -8.66
N LYS A 7 0.66 19.68 -9.45
CA LYS A 7 1.56 18.55 -9.18
C LYS A 7 2.96 18.93 -9.66
N VAL A 8 3.97 18.64 -8.86
CA VAL A 8 5.36 18.86 -9.23
C VAL A 8 5.90 17.57 -9.86
N PRO A 9 6.53 17.66 -11.06
CA PRO A 9 7.17 16.51 -11.68
C PRO A 9 8.27 15.92 -10.79
N GLY A 10 8.50 14.61 -10.89
CA GLY A 10 9.53 13.92 -10.10
C GLY A 10 9.11 13.56 -8.67
N PHE A 11 7.83 13.71 -8.33
CA PHE A 11 7.27 13.32 -7.04
C PHE A 11 6.10 12.37 -7.20
N ARG A 12 6.04 11.40 -6.30
CA ARG A 12 4.95 10.46 -6.17
C ARG A 12 3.98 10.93 -5.11
N TYR A 13 2.71 11.02 -5.47
CA TYR A 13 1.64 11.47 -4.59
C TYR A 13 0.80 10.31 -4.10
N ARG A 14 0.45 10.32 -2.80
CA ARG A 14 -0.39 9.28 -2.20
C ARG A 14 -1.31 9.85 -1.12
N TRP A 15 -2.55 9.37 -1.10
CA TRP A 15 -3.45 9.58 0.04
C TRP A 15 -3.08 8.64 1.18
N VAL A 16 -2.87 9.22 2.35
CA VAL A 16 -2.39 8.52 3.55
C VAL A 16 -3.40 8.76 4.67
N SER A 17 -3.73 7.70 5.43
CA SER A 17 -4.59 7.81 6.61
C SER A 17 -3.95 8.71 7.67
N LYS A 18 -4.75 9.61 8.25
CA LYS A 18 -4.38 10.54 9.33
C LYS A 18 -4.17 9.87 10.69
N ASP A 19 -4.33 8.55 10.78
CA ASP A 19 -3.97 7.80 11.98
C ASP A 19 -2.53 8.17 12.44
N PRO A 20 -2.32 8.65 13.68
CA PRO A 20 -1.02 9.15 14.14
C PRO A 20 0.12 8.16 13.95
N ALA A 21 -0.12 6.87 14.23
CA ALA A 21 0.90 5.83 14.06
C ALA A 21 1.30 5.64 12.58
N ASN A 22 0.33 5.69 11.68
CA ASN A 22 0.58 5.65 10.25
C ASN A 22 1.28 6.93 9.75
N MET A 23 0.90 8.10 10.26
CA MET A 23 1.52 9.38 9.89
C MET A 23 2.99 9.43 10.28
N ASP A 24 3.33 9.08 11.53
CA ASP A 24 4.71 9.03 12.01
C ASP A 24 5.56 8.06 11.18
N LYS A 25 4.99 6.89 10.87
CA LYS A 25 5.66 5.92 10.01
C LYS A 25 5.94 6.50 8.63
N LYS A 26 4.96 7.18 8.02
CA LYS A 26 5.08 7.73 6.66
C LYS A 26 6.08 8.88 6.60
N GLN A 27 6.10 9.74 7.60
CA GLN A 27 7.12 10.78 7.72
C GLN A 27 8.54 10.18 7.83
N ARG A 28 8.74 9.16 8.69
CA ARG A 28 10.02 8.44 8.79
C ARG A 28 10.42 7.72 7.50
N GLU A 29 9.44 7.29 6.71
CA GLU A 29 9.68 6.68 5.40
C GLU A 29 10.09 7.69 4.32
N GLY A 30 10.02 9.00 4.59
CA GLY A 30 10.35 10.08 3.64
C GLY A 30 9.14 10.68 2.93
N TRP A 31 7.92 10.42 3.39
CA TRP A 31 6.73 11.10 2.88
C TRP A 31 6.58 12.46 3.55
N ALA A 32 6.46 13.51 2.75
CA ALA A 32 6.19 14.87 3.21
C ALA A 32 4.75 15.28 2.90
N HIS A 33 4.21 16.19 3.70
CA HIS A 33 2.87 16.74 3.44
C HIS A 33 2.85 17.63 2.20
N VAL A 34 1.78 17.53 1.42
CA VAL A 34 1.59 18.38 0.25
C VAL A 34 0.89 19.68 0.65
N ASN A 35 1.57 20.78 0.41
CA ASN A 35 0.97 22.11 0.49
C ASN A 35 0.10 22.35 -0.75
N GLN A 36 -1.17 22.70 -0.53
CA GLN A 36 -2.14 22.93 -1.62
C GLN A 36 -1.75 24.08 -2.56
N MET A 37 -1.00 25.08 -2.06
CA MET A 37 -0.64 26.29 -2.83
C MET A 37 0.64 26.11 -3.66
N THR A 38 1.64 25.44 -3.10
CA THR A 38 2.97 25.31 -3.73
C THR A 38 3.20 23.96 -4.41
N GLY A 39 2.39 22.94 -4.11
CA GLY A 39 2.46 21.61 -4.72
C GLY A 39 3.52 20.67 -4.12
N LEU A 40 4.50 21.21 -3.39
CA LEU A 40 5.54 20.53 -2.59
C LEU A 40 6.06 21.45 -1.47
N GLU A 41 6.85 20.88 -0.55
CA GLU A 41 7.39 21.46 0.69
C GLU A 41 7.44 22.99 0.70
N GLY A 42 6.53 23.54 1.49
CA GLY A 42 6.64 24.87 2.07
C GLY A 42 6.13 24.71 3.48
N GLU A 43 6.94 25.15 4.45
CA GLU A 43 6.76 25.04 5.90
C GLU A 43 5.30 24.86 6.32
N HIS A 44 5.07 23.84 7.14
CA HIS A 44 3.81 23.68 7.85
C HIS A 44 3.55 24.94 8.68
N ILE A 45 2.72 25.84 8.16
CA ILE A 45 2.11 26.87 8.98
C ILE A 45 1.02 26.14 9.77
N ALA A 46 1.33 25.75 10.99
CA ALA A 46 0.34 25.27 11.93
C ALA A 46 -0.76 26.34 12.02
N PRO A 47 -2.04 25.99 11.83
CA PRO A 47 -3.11 26.98 11.92
C PRO A 47 -3.13 27.54 13.34
N GLY A 48 -2.71 28.81 13.49
CA GLY A 48 -3.12 29.62 14.62
C GLY A 48 -4.65 29.61 14.64
N ASN A 49 -5.24 29.30 15.80
CA ASN A 49 -6.67 29.21 16.02
C ASN A 49 -7.39 30.48 15.50
N ALA A 50 -7.87 30.45 14.26
CA ALA A 50 -8.75 31.49 13.74
C ALA A 50 -10.17 31.19 14.22
N ALA A 51 -10.75 32.17 14.89
CA ALA A 51 -12.07 32.14 15.53
C ALA A 51 -13.27 31.89 14.57
N ASP A 52 -13.04 31.48 13.32
CA ASP A 52 -14.04 31.40 12.24
C ASP A 52 -14.34 29.97 11.74
N GLY A 53 -13.88 28.93 12.45
CA GLY A 53 -14.35 27.55 12.22
C GLY A 53 -13.98 26.93 10.87
N LYS A 54 -13.10 27.55 10.08
CA LYS A 54 -12.50 26.95 8.87
C LYS A 54 -11.06 26.53 9.15
N PRO A 55 -10.64 25.30 8.82
CA PRO A 55 -9.27 24.89 9.02
C PRO A 55 -8.34 25.75 8.15
N LEU A 56 -7.46 26.53 8.79
CA LEU A 56 -6.38 27.29 8.17
C LEU A 56 -5.22 26.36 7.71
N THR A 57 -5.53 25.14 7.28
CA THR A 57 -4.51 24.12 7.03
C THR A 57 -4.04 24.22 5.58
N SER A 58 -2.74 24.43 5.37
CA SER A 58 -2.10 24.32 4.04
C SER A 58 -2.15 22.90 3.46
N LEU A 59 -2.62 21.93 4.25
CA LEU A 59 -2.68 20.51 3.92
C LEU A 59 -3.87 20.17 3.02
N LYS A 60 -3.64 19.30 2.04
CA LYS A 60 -4.74 18.72 1.26
C LYS A 60 -5.32 17.51 1.97
N GLU A 61 -6.56 17.65 2.44
CA GLU A 61 -7.24 16.62 3.22
C GLU A 61 -8.54 16.18 2.54
N TYR A 62 -8.87 14.90 2.71
CA TYR A 62 -10.15 14.33 2.32
C TYR A 62 -10.58 13.33 3.39
N ARG A 63 -11.60 13.68 4.18
CA ARG A 63 -12.04 12.89 5.36
C ARG A 63 -10.84 12.59 6.27
N ASP A 64 -10.56 11.32 6.51
CA ASP A 64 -9.45 10.82 7.33
C ASP A 64 -8.16 10.61 6.54
N LEU A 65 -8.07 11.15 5.32
CA LEU A 65 -6.88 11.06 4.47
C LEU A 65 -6.21 12.43 4.32
N THR A 66 -4.88 12.42 4.27
CA THR A 66 -4.04 13.56 3.92
C THR A 66 -3.19 13.21 2.71
N LEU A 67 -2.96 14.18 1.82
CA LEU A 67 -2.12 13.98 0.65
C LEU A 67 -0.65 14.18 1.04
N MET A 68 0.17 13.18 0.76
CA MET A 68 1.61 13.23 0.95
C MET A 68 2.32 13.00 -0.39
N ALA A 69 3.55 13.49 -0.47
CA ALA A 69 4.44 13.33 -1.60
C ALA A 69 5.81 12.79 -1.16
N MET A 70 6.47 12.08 -2.05
CA MET A 70 7.83 11.56 -1.88
C MET A 70 8.58 11.72 -3.21
N PRO A 71 9.89 12.00 -3.23
CA PRO A 71 10.69 11.96 -4.45
C PRO A 71 10.53 10.62 -5.19
N GLU A 72 10.34 10.68 -6.50
CA GLU A 72 10.07 9.50 -7.33
C GLU A 72 11.21 8.49 -7.27
N GLU A 73 12.46 8.94 -7.23
CA GLU A 73 13.65 8.08 -7.09
C GLU A 73 13.61 7.26 -5.79
N MET A 74 13.27 7.90 -4.67
CA MET A 74 13.15 7.22 -3.38
C MET A 74 11.98 6.22 -3.38
N ALA A 75 10.87 6.58 -4.04
CA ALA A 75 9.73 5.69 -4.17
C ALA A 75 10.07 4.44 -4.99
N GLN A 76 10.86 4.58 -6.06
CA GLN A 76 11.30 3.47 -6.91
C GLN A 76 12.23 2.50 -6.16
N GLU A 77 13.21 3.01 -5.41
CA GLU A 77 14.11 2.16 -4.62
C GLU A 77 13.33 1.37 -3.54
N ARG A 78 12.32 2.00 -2.94
CA ARG A 78 11.43 1.31 -2.00
C ARG A 78 10.64 0.20 -2.67
N ASP A 79 10.04 0.49 -3.82
CA ASP A 79 9.26 -0.51 -4.57
C ASP A 79 10.14 -1.70 -4.95
N ARG A 80 11.37 -1.44 -5.40
CA ARG A 80 12.35 -2.49 -5.70
C ARG A 80 12.65 -3.35 -4.48
N TYR A 81 12.96 -2.75 -3.33
CA TYR A 81 13.22 -3.49 -2.09
C TYR A 81 12.03 -4.38 -1.70
N PHE A 82 10.81 -3.84 -1.75
CA PHE A 82 9.62 -4.63 -1.40
C PHE A 82 9.32 -5.71 -2.43
N GLN A 83 9.56 -5.45 -3.72
CA GLN A 83 9.43 -6.45 -4.78
C GLN A 83 10.40 -7.62 -4.56
N GLU A 84 11.67 -7.35 -4.30
CA GLU A 84 12.69 -8.37 -4.01
C GLU A 84 12.32 -9.18 -2.76
N LYS A 85 11.85 -8.52 -1.71
CA LYS A 85 11.40 -9.19 -0.48
C LYS A 85 10.15 -10.05 -0.71
N THR A 86 9.18 -9.57 -1.47
CA THR A 86 7.99 -10.35 -1.83
C THR A 86 8.36 -11.56 -2.67
N LEU A 87 9.26 -11.41 -3.65
CA LEU A 87 9.77 -12.53 -4.46
C LEU A 87 10.48 -13.59 -3.59
N ALA A 88 11.31 -13.17 -2.64
CA ALA A 88 11.97 -14.08 -1.72
C ALA A 88 10.97 -14.87 -0.85
N GLN A 89 9.89 -14.22 -0.41
CA GLN A 89 8.85 -14.87 0.39
C GLN A 89 7.99 -15.84 -0.42
N THR A 90 7.67 -15.51 -1.67
CA THR A 90 6.83 -16.36 -2.53
C THR A 90 7.58 -17.54 -3.13
N ALA A 91 8.89 -17.46 -3.32
CA ALA A 91 9.71 -18.58 -3.82
C ALA A 91 9.59 -19.83 -2.93
N GLY A 92 9.61 -19.66 -1.60
CA GLY A 92 9.43 -20.76 -0.66
C GLY A 92 8.00 -21.33 -0.65
N LEU A 93 6.99 -20.49 -0.87
CA LEU A 93 5.58 -20.91 -0.99
C LEU A 93 5.35 -21.76 -2.24
N LYS A 94 5.94 -21.38 -3.38
CA LYS A 94 5.84 -22.12 -4.63
C LYS A 94 6.42 -23.53 -4.48
N LYS A 95 7.62 -23.65 -3.90
CA LYS A 95 8.26 -24.94 -3.67
C LYS A 95 7.44 -25.85 -2.75
N ARG A 96 6.88 -25.32 -1.66
CA ARG A 96 5.98 -26.09 -0.77
C ARG A 96 4.68 -26.49 -1.45
N ALA A 97 4.14 -25.66 -2.34
CA ALA A 97 2.95 -25.99 -3.11
C ALA A 97 3.22 -27.10 -4.13
N GLU A 98 4.39 -27.09 -4.77
CA GLU A 98 4.85 -28.16 -5.68
C GLU A 98 5.05 -29.48 -4.92
N GLU A 99 5.76 -29.47 -3.80
CA GLU A 99 5.95 -30.65 -2.92
C GLU A 99 4.60 -31.21 -2.43
N ALA A 100 3.67 -30.35 -2.01
CA ALA A 100 2.33 -30.77 -1.58
C ALA A 100 1.51 -31.36 -2.73
N ASN A 101 1.64 -30.84 -3.96
CA ASN A 101 0.99 -31.38 -5.14
C ASN A 101 1.58 -32.75 -5.51
N GLU A 102 2.90 -32.92 -5.44
CA GLU A 102 3.57 -34.20 -5.67
C GLU A 102 3.19 -35.25 -4.62
N ASP A 103 3.13 -34.88 -3.34
CA ASP A 103 2.70 -35.77 -2.26
C ASP A 103 1.22 -36.16 -2.39
N ASN A 104 0.35 -35.23 -2.79
CA ASN A 104 -1.05 -35.55 -3.10
C ASN A 104 -1.14 -36.46 -4.33
N ALA A 105 -0.35 -36.21 -5.38
CA ALA A 105 -0.30 -37.07 -6.56
C ALA A 105 0.26 -38.47 -6.20
N ARG A 106 1.18 -38.61 -5.26
CA ARG A 106 1.63 -39.92 -4.75
C ARG A 106 0.57 -40.62 -3.91
N LYS A 107 -0.14 -39.89 -3.04
CA LYS A 107 -1.15 -40.45 -2.14
C LYS A 107 -2.45 -40.83 -2.85
N TYR A 108 -2.83 -40.08 -3.88
CA TYR A 108 -4.12 -40.20 -4.57
C TYR A 108 -4.01 -40.50 -6.07
N GLY A 109 -2.82 -40.49 -6.66
CA GLY A 109 -2.59 -40.73 -8.10
C GLY A 109 -2.46 -42.19 -8.51
N ALA A 110 -2.61 -43.13 -7.57
CA ALA A 110 -2.73 -44.56 -7.86
C ALA A 110 -4.19 -45.03 -7.72
N ASP A 111 -5.12 -44.38 -8.40
CA ASP A 111 -6.36 -45.05 -8.80
C ASP A 111 -6.94 -44.44 -10.10
N PRO A 112 -6.61 -45.00 -11.28
CA PRO A 112 -7.27 -44.61 -12.53
C PRO A 112 -8.73 -45.11 -12.61
N THR A 113 -9.18 -45.97 -11.67
CA THR A 113 -10.48 -46.65 -11.72
C THR A 113 -10.93 -47.16 -10.34
N GLY A 114 -11.52 -46.31 -9.48
CA GLY A 114 -11.96 -46.76 -8.15
C GLY A 114 -13.04 -45.90 -7.48
N VAL A 115 -14.30 -46.22 -7.76
CA VAL A 115 -15.53 -45.88 -7.00
C VAL A 115 -15.89 -44.39 -6.88
N ARG A 116 -16.69 -43.91 -7.85
CA ARG A 116 -17.66 -42.83 -7.62
C ARG A 116 -18.55 -43.21 -6.45
N GLY A 117 -18.37 -42.59 -5.29
CA GLY A 117 -19.32 -42.65 -4.18
C GLY A 117 -20.69 -42.15 -4.66
N LYS A 118 -21.59 -43.07 -5.02
CA LYS A 118 -23.02 -42.78 -5.12
C LYS A 118 -23.49 -42.50 -3.69
N ILE A 119 -23.89 -41.26 -3.43
CA ILE A 119 -24.72 -40.95 -2.28
C ILE A 119 -26.06 -41.63 -2.56
N VAL A 120 -26.34 -42.73 -1.87
CA VAL A 120 -27.67 -43.31 -1.80
C VAL A 120 -28.39 -42.57 -0.67
N ILE A 121 -29.45 -41.86 -1.03
CA ILE A 121 -30.41 -41.28 -0.10
C ILE A 121 -31.50 -42.34 0.05
N GLU A 122 -31.58 -42.98 1.22
CA GLU A 122 -32.79 -43.64 1.72
C GLU A 122 -33.45 -42.74 2.77
#